data_AF-A0AAW2L857-F1
#
_entry.id   AF-A0AAW2L857-F1
#
_cell.length_a   1.000
_cell.length_b   1.000
_cell.length_c   1.000
_cell.angle_alpha   90.00
_cell.angle_beta   90.00
_cell.angle_gamma   90.00
#
_symmetry.space_group_name_H-M   'P 1'
#
loop_
_entity.id
_entity.type
_entity.pdbx_description
1 polymer ?
#
loop_
_entity_poly.entity_id
_entity_poly.type
_entity_poly.pdbx_seq_one_letter_code
_entity_poly.pdbx_strand_id
1 'polypeptide(L)'
;ARDGIRQFNSKENLSIGEIGLVPCAIGGTQISEWRRGGPLYKQLLSRALAALQGGGVIRAILWYQGESDTRSQEDAKLYKKRLAKFFTNIRSDLKLPELPVVQQQKGLFYRWRRLCGGGDSSLQEQLSINIERPQ
;
A
#
# COMPACT_ATOMS: atom_id res chain seq x y z
N ALA A 1 8.41 -52.33 -5.74
CA ALA A 1 9.14 -51.09 -5.38
C ALA A 1 9.60 -50.41 -6.66
N ARG A 2 9.45 -49.08 -6.72
CA ARG A 2 9.84 -48.13 -7.77
C ARG A 2 8.77 -47.83 -8.83
N ASP A 3 7.74 -47.10 -8.42
CA ASP A 3 6.98 -46.24 -9.32
C ASP A 3 7.76 -44.94 -9.55
N GLY A 4 7.73 -44.50 -10.82
CA GLY A 4 8.58 -43.48 -11.39
C GLY A 4 8.42 -42.08 -10.77
N ILE A 5 9.56 -41.41 -10.65
CA ILE A 5 9.70 -40.01 -10.29
C ILE A 5 8.92 -39.16 -11.31
N ARG A 6 7.84 -38.49 -10.86
CA ARG A 6 7.20 -37.41 -11.63
C ARG A 6 8.18 -36.23 -11.70
N GLN A 7 8.72 -35.97 -12.89
CA GLN A 7 9.39 -34.70 -13.18
C GLN A 7 8.31 -33.60 -13.20
N PHE A 8 8.34 -32.73 -12.19
CA PHE A 8 7.60 -31.47 -12.24
C PHE A 8 8.36 -30.53 -13.19
N ASN A 9 7.81 -30.34 -14.39
CA ASN A 9 8.29 -29.35 -15.34
C ASN A 9 7.98 -27.94 -14.79
N SER A 10 8.94 -27.32 -14.12
CA SER A 10 8.82 -25.96 -13.58
C SER A 10 9.14 -24.89 -14.64
N LYS A 11 8.48 -24.94 -15.78
CA LYS A 11 8.56 -23.90 -16.82
C LYS A 11 7.21 -23.24 -17.09
N GLU A 12 6.54 -22.81 -16.03
CA GLU A 12 5.62 -21.67 -16.15
C GLU A 12 6.51 -20.42 -16.10
N ASN A 13 6.77 -19.85 -17.28
CA ASN A 13 7.51 -18.61 -17.39
C ASN A 13 6.60 -17.50 -16.84
N LEU A 14 6.73 -17.20 -15.54
CA LEU A 14 6.08 -16.07 -14.90
C LEU A 14 6.71 -14.79 -15.46
N SER A 15 6.34 -14.42 -16.69
CA SER A 15 6.58 -13.07 -17.19
C SER A 15 5.69 -12.17 -16.36
N ILE A 16 6.23 -11.67 -15.25
CA ILE A 16 5.65 -10.56 -14.52
C ILE A 16 5.55 -9.45 -15.57
N GLY A 17 4.33 -9.00 -15.89
CA GLY A 17 4.12 -7.94 -16.86
C GLY A 17 4.85 -6.65 -16.46
N GLU A 18 4.75 -5.60 -17.28
CA GLU A 18 5.32 -4.31 -16.91
C GLU A 18 4.64 -3.80 -15.62
N ILE A 19 5.44 -3.58 -14.57
CA ILE A 19 4.98 -3.03 -13.29
C ILE A 19 5.10 -1.51 -13.34
N GLY A 20 3.97 -0.82 -13.29
CA GLY A 20 3.86 0.61 -13.04
C GLY A 20 3.63 0.90 -11.57
N LEU A 21 4.32 1.93 -11.05
CA LEU A 21 4.09 2.46 -9.70
C LEU A 21 3.35 3.80 -9.81
N VAL A 22 2.28 3.96 -9.03
CA VAL A 22 1.59 5.25 -8.88
C VAL A 22 1.94 5.86 -7.52
N PRO A 23 2.91 6.79 -7.45
CA PRO A 23 3.26 7.46 -6.21
C PRO A 23 2.17 8.47 -5.84
N CYS A 24 1.59 8.30 -4.65
CA CYS A 24 0.57 9.18 -4.10
C CYS A 24 0.94 9.72 -2.72
N ALA A 25 2.18 9.51 -2.28
CA ALA A 25 2.59 9.69 -0.91
C ALA A 25 2.92 11.15 -0.59
N ILE A 26 2.52 11.61 0.60
CA ILE A 26 2.77 12.97 1.10
C ILE A 26 3.19 12.83 2.55
N GLY A 27 4.44 13.18 2.87
CA GLY A 27 5.01 13.02 4.20
C GLY A 27 4.45 13.99 5.24
N GLY A 28 4.44 13.55 6.50
CA GLY A 28 3.98 14.36 7.64
C GLY A 28 2.47 14.44 7.78
N THR A 29 1.72 13.62 7.04
CA THR A 29 0.26 13.62 7.06
C THR A 29 -0.27 12.63 8.09
N GLN A 30 -1.43 12.92 8.67
CA GLN A 30 -2.16 12.03 9.58
C GLN A 30 -3.23 11.24 8.82
N ILE A 31 -3.63 10.06 9.31
CA ILE A 31 -4.68 9.26 8.67
C ILE A 31 -6.03 10.02 8.58
N SER A 32 -6.25 11.01 9.44
CA SER A 32 -7.42 11.89 9.42
C SER A 32 -7.49 12.76 8.15
N GLU A 33 -6.34 13.15 7.59
CA GLU A 33 -6.22 13.94 6.36
C GLU A 33 -6.52 13.10 5.10
N TRP A 34 -6.34 11.78 5.21
CA TRP A 34 -6.68 10.78 4.21
C TRP A 34 -8.16 10.38 4.19
N ARG A 35 -9.03 11.11 4.90
CA ARG A 35 -10.47 10.84 4.93
C ARG A 35 -11.10 10.91 3.52
N ARG A 36 -12.09 10.04 3.27
CA ARG A 36 -12.86 10.04 2.02
C ARG A 36 -13.43 11.44 1.73
N GLY A 37 -13.25 11.90 0.50
CA GLY A 37 -13.64 13.24 0.05
C GLY A 37 -12.65 14.37 0.38
N GLY A 38 -11.62 14.09 1.20
CA GLY A 38 -10.52 15.02 1.45
C GLY A 38 -9.60 15.21 0.23
N PRO A 39 -8.76 16.25 0.23
CA PRO A 39 -7.89 16.57 -0.91
C PRO A 39 -6.91 15.44 -1.23
N LEU A 40 -6.24 14.88 -0.21
CA LEU A 40 -5.27 13.80 -0.40
C LEU A 40 -5.92 12.53 -0.97
N TYR A 41 -7.09 12.20 -0.42
CA TYR A 41 -7.89 11.07 -0.90
C TYR A 41 -8.34 11.25 -2.37
N LYS A 42 -8.78 12.45 -2.75
CA LYS A 42 -9.18 12.75 -4.13
C LYS A 42 -7.98 12.66 -5.09
N GLN A 43 -6.81 13.16 -4.69
CA GLN A 43 -5.60 13.05 -5.50
C GLN A 43 -5.17 11.60 -5.71
N LEU A 44 -5.24 10.78 -4.66
CA LEU A 44 -5.00 9.33 -4.75
C LEU A 44 -5.92 8.68 -5.77
N LEU A 45 -7.24 8.92 -5.66
CA LEU A 45 -8.21 8.34 -6.59
C LEU A 45 -8.00 8.82 -8.02
N SER A 46 -7.74 10.12 -8.22
CA SER A 46 -7.49 10.68 -9.55
C SER A 46 -6.28 10.01 -10.22
N ARG A 47 -5.18 9.84 -9.49
CA ARG A 47 -3.99 9.14 -9.99
C ARG A 47 -4.24 7.67 -10.29
N ALA A 48 -4.97 6.97 -9.40
CA ALA A 48 -5.35 5.58 -9.59
C ALA A 48 -6.21 5.39 -10.86
N LEU A 49 -7.21 6.26 -11.05
CA LEU A 49 -8.10 6.23 -12.21
C LEU A 49 -7.35 6.55 -13.52
N ALA A 50 -6.45 7.54 -13.51
CA ALA A 50 -5.62 7.86 -14.68
C ALA A 50 -4.78 6.65 -15.11
N ALA A 51 -4.27 5.89 -14.16
CA ALA A 51 -3.46 4.73 -14.47
C ALA A 51 -4.29 3.52 -14.95
N LEU A 52 -5.55 3.40 -14.53
CA LEU A 52 -6.53 2.48 -15.14
C LEU A 52 -6.88 2.89 -16.58
N GLN A 53 -7.04 4.20 -16.85
CA GLN A 53 -7.30 4.72 -18.20
C GLN A 53 -6.15 4.42 -19.17
N GLY A 54 -4.91 4.35 -18.67
CA GLY A 54 -3.73 3.94 -19.43
C GLY A 54 -3.66 2.44 -19.74
N GLY A 55 -4.72 1.66 -19.50
CA GLY A 55 -4.77 0.21 -19.74
C GLY A 55 -4.12 -0.63 -18.64
N GLY A 56 -3.73 0.00 -17.53
CA GLY A 56 -3.16 -0.70 -16.39
C GLY A 56 -4.21 -1.37 -15.50
N VAL A 57 -3.84 -2.46 -14.84
CA VAL A 57 -4.66 -3.14 -13.82
C VAL A 57 -4.07 -2.90 -12.45
N ILE A 58 -4.82 -2.28 -11.55
CA ILE A 58 -4.40 -2.11 -10.15
C ILE A 58 -4.36 -3.47 -9.45
N ARG A 59 -3.16 -3.90 -9.05
CA ARG A 59 -2.90 -5.20 -8.40
C ARG A 59 -2.81 -5.13 -6.89
N ALA A 60 -2.27 -4.05 -6.34
CA ALA A 60 -2.09 -3.90 -4.90
C ALA A 60 -1.91 -2.45 -4.48
N ILE A 61 -2.17 -2.19 -3.20
CA ILE A 61 -1.81 -0.95 -2.52
C ILE A 61 -0.68 -1.25 -1.55
N LEU A 62 0.45 -0.55 -1.71
CA LEU A 62 1.51 -0.48 -0.72
C LEU A 62 1.23 0.71 0.20
N TRP A 63 1.08 0.46 1.51
CA TRP A 63 0.78 1.49 2.50
C TRP A 63 1.83 1.55 3.60
N TYR A 64 2.56 2.66 3.67
CA TYR A 64 3.48 3.00 4.75
C TYR A 64 3.14 4.39 5.31
N GLN A 65 2.52 4.45 6.49
CA GLN A 65 2.12 5.69 7.16
C GLN A 65 1.89 5.45 8.66
N GLY A 66 1.80 6.55 9.43
CA GLY A 66 1.24 6.57 10.78
C GLY A 66 2.16 7.22 11.80
N GLU A 67 3.30 7.77 11.39
CA GLU A 67 4.28 8.42 12.28
C GLU A 67 3.66 9.65 12.95
N SER A 68 2.97 10.47 12.17
CA SER A 68 2.26 11.66 12.63
C SER A 68 1.09 11.36 13.57
N ASP A 69 0.45 10.19 13.44
CA ASP A 69 -0.70 9.75 14.27
C ASP A 69 -0.29 9.29 15.69
N THR A 70 1.00 9.35 16.04
CA THR A 70 1.50 8.97 17.38
C THR A 70 1.63 10.15 18.32
N ARG A 71 1.34 11.36 17.84
CA ARG A 71 1.46 12.62 18.60
C ARG A 71 0.44 12.75 19.72
N SER A 72 -0.74 12.11 19.57
CA SER A 72 -1.78 12.08 20.60
C SER A 72 -2.21 10.65 20.90
N GLN A 73 -2.56 10.38 22.16
CA GLN A 73 -3.05 9.06 22.56
C GLN A 73 -4.42 8.73 21.94
N GLU A 74 -5.22 9.75 21.66
CA GLU A 74 -6.52 9.62 21.00
C GLU A 74 -6.36 9.21 19.53
N ASP A 75 -5.47 9.87 18.78
CA ASP A 75 -5.20 9.54 17.38
C ASP A 75 -4.59 8.13 17.25
N ALA A 76 -3.69 7.76 18.16
CA ALA A 76 -3.13 6.41 18.20
C ALA A 76 -4.21 5.34 18.43
N LYS A 77 -5.18 5.59 19.32
CA LYS A 77 -6.32 4.68 19.58
C LYS A 77 -7.26 4.59 18.37
N LEU A 78 -7.49 5.71 17.68
CA LEU A 78 -8.40 5.78 16.53
C LEU A 78 -7.77 5.33 15.21
N TYR A 79 -6.44 5.26 15.15
CA TYR A 79 -5.68 4.96 13.93
C TYR A 79 -6.17 3.70 13.22
N LYS A 80 -6.27 2.57 13.93
CA LYS A 80 -6.72 1.28 13.36
C LYS A 80 -8.09 1.39 12.70
N LYS A 81 -9.03 2.10 13.36
CA LYS A 81 -10.40 2.30 12.85
C LYS A 81 -10.41 3.21 11.62
N ARG A 82 -9.66 4.31 11.65
CA ARG A 82 -9.56 5.26 10.53
C ARG A 82 -8.88 4.61 9.32
N LEU A 83 -7.83 3.82 9.55
CA LEU A 83 -7.10 3.08 8.52
C LEU A 83 -7.97 2.00 7.86
N ALA A 84 -8.69 1.21 8.65
CA ALA A 84 -9.63 0.22 8.11
C ALA A 84 -10.70 0.89 7.24
N LYS A 85 -11.28 2.00 7.72
CA LYS A 85 -12.25 2.80 6.96
C LYS A 85 -11.64 3.33 5.66
N PHE A 86 -10.40 3.80 5.70
CA PHE A 86 -9.68 4.29 4.52
C PHE A 86 -9.57 3.20 3.43
N PHE A 87 -9.12 1.99 3.78
CA PHE A 87 -9.02 0.90 2.80
C PHE A 87 -10.39 0.45 2.27
N THR A 88 -11.41 0.37 3.13
CA THR A 88 -12.78 0.08 2.70
C THR A 88 -13.27 1.11 1.68
N ASN A 89 -13.01 2.40 1.93
CA ASN A 89 -13.42 3.46 1.00
C ASN A 89 -12.70 3.33 -0.35
N ILE A 90 -11.38 3.07 -0.37
CA ILE A 90 -10.64 2.90 -1.63
C ILE A 90 -11.17 1.72 -2.43
N ARG A 91 -11.37 0.57 -1.77
CA ARG A 91 -11.94 -0.63 -2.42
C ARG A 91 -13.31 -0.35 -3.03
N SER A 92 -14.16 0.38 -2.31
CA SER A 92 -15.48 0.78 -2.80
C SER A 92 -15.39 1.75 -3.97
N ASP A 93 -14.57 2.79 -3.88
CA ASP A 93 -14.49 3.86 -4.89
C ASP A 93 -13.78 3.39 -6.17
N LEU A 94 -12.82 2.46 -6.07
CA LEU A 94 -12.19 1.80 -7.21
C LEU A 94 -12.96 0.57 -7.72
N LYS A 95 -14.01 0.14 -7.01
CA LYS A 95 -14.78 -1.09 -7.28
C LYS A 95 -13.91 -2.36 -7.29
N LEU A 96 -12.93 -2.43 -6.39
CA LEU A 96 -12.00 -3.55 -6.23
C LEU A 96 -12.11 -4.12 -4.80
N PRO A 97 -13.12 -4.96 -4.50
CA PRO A 97 -13.39 -5.44 -3.14
C PRO A 97 -12.24 -6.29 -2.57
N GLU A 98 -11.59 -7.09 -3.42
CA GLU A 98 -10.50 -8.00 -3.04
C GLU A 98 -9.11 -7.35 -3.15
N LEU A 99 -9.02 -6.02 -3.34
CA LEU A 99 -7.74 -5.34 -3.57
C LEU A 99 -6.76 -5.62 -2.42
N PRO A 100 -5.64 -6.31 -2.70
CA PRO A 100 -4.62 -6.58 -1.71
C PRO A 100 -4.01 -5.29 -1.17
N VAL A 101 -3.82 -5.24 0.14
CA VAL A 101 -3.15 -4.14 0.82
C VAL A 101 -1.96 -4.72 1.56
N VAL A 102 -0.77 -4.26 1.19
CA VAL A 102 0.46 -4.58 1.92
C VAL A 102 0.77 -3.39 2.81
N GLN A 103 0.64 -3.60 4.12
CA GLN A 103 0.94 -2.59 5.13
C GLN A 103 2.15 -3.03 5.96
N GLN A 104 3.01 -2.08 6.32
CA GLN A 104 4.14 -2.35 7.20
C GLN A 104 3.68 -2.26 8.67
N GLN A 105 4.01 -3.27 9.48
CA GLN A 105 3.65 -3.32 10.89
C GLN A 105 4.76 -2.70 11.76
N LYS A 106 4.45 -1.56 12.40
CA LYS A 106 5.40 -0.74 13.18
C LYS A 106 6.15 -1.43 14.32
N GLY A 107 5.80 -2.64 14.73
CA GLY A 107 6.47 -3.37 15.80
C GLY A 107 7.99 -3.51 15.58
N LEU A 108 8.43 -3.58 14.31
CA LEU A 108 9.84 -3.63 13.93
C LEU A 108 10.47 -2.24 13.77
N PHE A 109 9.70 -1.22 13.38
CA PHE A 109 10.20 0.15 13.18
C PHE A 109 10.64 0.82 14.49
N TYR A 110 9.84 0.72 15.56
CA TYR A 110 10.25 1.28 16.86
C TYR A 110 11.48 0.58 17.45
N ARG A 111 11.65 -0.70 17.16
CA ARG A 111 12.83 -1.50 17.53
C ARG A 111 14.05 -1.08 16.72
N TRP A 112 13.90 -0.87 15.41
CA TRP A 112 14.96 -0.39 14.51
C TRP A 112 15.42 1.05 14.84
N ARG A 113 14.47 1.98 15.11
CA ARG A 113 14.79 3.36 15.53
C ARG A 113 15.56 3.43 16.85
N ARG A 114 15.30 2.51 17.77
CA ARG A 114 16.04 2.39 19.03
C ARG A 114 17.44 1.81 18.82
N LEU A 115 17.61 0.91 17.84
CA LEU A 115 18.89 0.25 17.55
C LEU A 115 19.82 1.09 16.67
N CYS A 116 19.29 1.93 15.79
CA CYS A 116 20.09 2.70 14.82
C CYS A 116 20.44 4.13 15.24
N GLY A 117 20.14 4.55 16.48
CA GLY A 117 20.55 5.87 17.00
C GLY A 117 20.03 7.02 16.14
N GLY A 118 18.78 7.44 16.42
CA GLY A 118 18.01 8.47 15.70
C GLY A 118 18.83 9.48 14.89
N GLY A 119 18.90 9.23 13.58
CA GLY A 119 19.49 10.11 12.59
C GLY A 119 18.76 9.90 11.27
N ASP A 120 18.08 10.97 10.84
CA ASP A 120 17.26 11.12 9.65
C ASP A 120 15.80 10.60 9.69
N SER A 121 14.88 11.56 9.57
CA SER A 121 13.41 11.38 9.64
C SER A 121 12.80 11.25 8.24
N SER A 122 13.64 10.97 7.23
CA SER A 122 13.30 10.99 5.82
C SER A 122 12.68 9.69 5.29
N LEU A 123 12.21 8.80 6.18
CA LEU A 123 11.44 7.63 5.78
C LEU A 123 10.03 8.08 5.38
N GLN A 124 10.00 8.56 4.14
CA GLN A 124 8.83 9.00 3.40
C GLN A 124 7.68 8.02 3.64
N GLU A 125 6.57 8.56 4.11
CA GLU A 125 5.26 7.92 3.99
C GLU A 125 5.13 7.55 2.51
N GLN A 126 4.94 6.26 2.20
CA GLN A 126 4.97 5.74 0.84
C GLN A 126 3.66 5.04 0.54
N LEU A 127 2.94 5.60 -0.43
CA LEU A 127 1.80 5.00 -1.07
C LEU A 127 2.17 4.75 -2.52
N SER A 128 2.24 3.46 -2.89
CA SER A 128 2.42 3.04 -4.28
C SER A 128 1.30 2.09 -4.65
N ILE A 129 0.61 2.40 -5.75
CA ILE A 129 -0.34 1.47 -6.36
C ILE A 129 0.44 0.69 -7.42
N ASN A 130 0.50 -0.62 -7.27
CA ASN A 130 1.11 -1.50 -8.27
C ASN A 130 0.11 -1.70 -9.39
N ILE A 131 0.58 -1.47 -10.61
CA ILE A 131 -0.22 -1.59 -11.81
C ILE A 131 0.49 -2.54 -12.75
N GLU A 132 -0.21 -3.57 -13.20
CA GLU A 132 0.30 -4.47 -14.22
C GLU A 132 -0.43 -4.17 -15.54
N ARG A 133 0.31 -4.01 -16.63
CA ARG A 133 -0.30 -3.99 -17.96
C ARG A 133 -0.44 -5.43 -18.46
N PRO A 134 -1.64 -5.89 -18.87
CA PRO A 134 -1.76 -7.11 -19.65
C PRO A 134 -1.10 -6.89 -21.02
N GLN A 135 -0.31 -7.87 -21.46
CA GLN A 135 0.26 -7.94 -22.81
C GLN A 135 -0.85 -8.22 -23.84
#